data_AF-A0A0D6ELS4-F1
#
_entry.id   AF-A0A0D6ELS4-F1
#
_cell.length_a   1.000
_cell.length_b   1.000
_cell.length_c   1.000
_cell.angle_alpha   90.00
_cell.angle_beta   90.00
_cell.angle_gamma   90.00
#
_symmetry.space_group_name_H-M   'P 1'
#
loop_
_entity.id
_entity.type
_entity.pdbx_description
1 polymer ?
#
loop_
_entity_poly.entity_id
_entity_poly.type
_entity_poly.pdbx_seq_one_letter_code
_entity_poly.pdbx_strand_id
1 'polypeptide(L)'
;MASLSTSLISDLDSLLHLESSFYETGFANGLPHGELHGLFEGRELGREKSWELWEELGYYEGMARLAKALLVAQGKDSGRAMQSLDQILALVAAFPSSNDSSVLNSTSEPTDSDIDITAQLGTLRSKYRTACASLGLRPRMAVGGSANAATAGEGTDLKSMGMSL
;
A
#
# COMPACT_ATOMS: atom_id res chain seq x y z
N MET A 1 -45.68 12.07 -52.56
CA MET A 1 -45.93 13.01 -51.44
C MET A 1 -45.99 12.32 -50.08
N ALA A 2 -46.59 11.12 -49.94
CA ALA A 2 -46.65 10.42 -48.65
C ALA A 2 -45.27 10.01 -48.06
N SER A 3 -44.28 9.71 -48.91
CA SER A 3 -42.93 9.34 -48.45
C SER A 3 -42.15 10.50 -47.81
N LEU A 4 -42.40 11.73 -48.26
CA LEU A 4 -41.70 12.93 -47.77
C LEU A 4 -42.24 13.36 -46.39
N SER A 5 -43.55 13.19 -46.16
CA SER A 5 -44.15 13.43 -44.84
C SER A 5 -43.71 12.38 -43.82
N THR A 6 -43.53 11.13 -44.22
CA THR A 6 -43.06 10.07 -43.32
C THR A 6 -41.60 10.29 -42.89
N SER A 7 -40.72 10.78 -43.77
CA SER A 7 -39.33 11.06 -43.40
C SER A 7 -39.20 12.27 -42.46
N LEU A 8 -39.98 13.33 -42.66
CA LEU A 8 -39.97 14.48 -41.75
C LEU A 8 -40.50 14.12 -40.35
N ILE A 9 -41.48 13.22 -40.28
CA ILE A 9 -42.01 12.72 -39.01
C ILE A 9 -40.95 11.88 -38.29
N SER A 10 -40.21 11.02 -39.00
CA SER A 10 -39.10 10.25 -38.41
C SER A 10 -37.92 11.14 -37.97
N ASP A 11 -37.61 12.19 -38.72
CA ASP A 11 -36.53 13.11 -38.37
C ASP A 11 -36.88 13.92 -37.10
N LEU A 12 -38.13 14.38 -36.97
CA LEU A 12 -38.59 15.09 -35.78
C LEU A 12 -38.68 14.17 -34.55
N ASP A 13 -39.09 12.91 -34.75
CA ASP A 13 -39.10 11.88 -33.71
C ASP A 13 -37.68 11.55 -33.24
N SER A 14 -36.71 11.51 -34.15
CA SER A 14 -35.28 11.36 -33.80
C SER A 14 -34.76 12.54 -32.98
N LEU A 15 -35.22 13.77 -33.26
CA LEU A 15 -34.84 14.98 -32.53
C LEU A 15 -35.44 15.00 -31.11
N LEU A 16 -36.65 14.46 -30.96
CA LEU A 16 -37.32 14.33 -29.66
C LEU A 16 -36.59 13.33 -28.74
N HIS A 17 -36.05 12.25 -29.31
CA HIS A 17 -35.31 11.22 -28.58
C HIS A 17 -33.78 11.44 -28.58
N LEU A 18 -33.32 12.59 -29.09
CA LEU A 18 -31.89 12.87 -29.28
C LEU A 18 -31.12 12.79 -27.96
N GLU A 19 -31.65 13.39 -26.89
CA GLU A 19 -31.03 13.36 -25.55
C GLU A 19 -30.94 11.92 -25.00
N SER A 20 -32.03 11.17 -25.07
CA SER A 20 -32.07 9.77 -24.63
C SER A 20 -31.08 8.92 -25.42
N SER A 21 -30.98 9.12 -26.74
CA SER A 21 -30.04 8.38 -27.59
C SER A 21 -28.58 8.68 -27.24
N PHE A 22 -28.24 9.94 -26.91
CA PHE A 22 -26.90 10.30 -26.46
C PHE A 22 -26.58 9.76 -25.07
N TYR A 23 -27.56 9.77 -24.16
CA TYR A 23 -27.39 9.19 -22.83
C TYR A 23 -27.16 7.68 -22.89
N GLU A 24 -28.01 6.96 -23.62
CA GLU A 24 -27.90 5.51 -23.80
C GLU A 24 -26.61 5.13 -24.51
N THR A 25 -26.26 5.84 -25.59
CA THR A 25 -25.01 5.61 -26.32
C THR A 25 -23.78 5.93 -25.46
N GLY A 26 -23.83 7.02 -24.69
CA GLY A 26 -22.77 7.42 -23.77
C GLY A 26 -22.58 6.41 -22.66
N PHE A 27 -23.67 5.90 -22.09
CA PHE A 27 -23.64 4.88 -21.04
C PHE A 27 -23.17 3.52 -21.58
N ALA A 28 -23.72 3.07 -22.71
CA ALA A 28 -23.38 1.79 -23.33
C ALA A 28 -21.91 1.71 -23.75
N ASN A 29 -21.31 2.84 -24.15
CA ASN A 29 -19.87 2.91 -24.46
C ASN A 29 -19.03 3.19 -23.21
N GLY A 30 -19.50 4.07 -22.33
CA GLY A 30 -18.76 4.56 -21.18
C GLY A 30 -18.64 3.54 -20.05
N LEU A 31 -19.70 2.78 -19.75
CA LEU A 31 -19.69 1.77 -18.70
C LEU A 31 -18.63 0.67 -18.93
N PRO A 32 -18.63 -0.07 -20.07
CA PRO A 32 -17.63 -1.12 -20.28
C PRO A 32 -16.22 -0.55 -20.39
N HIS A 33 -16.07 0.67 -20.92
CA HIS A 33 -14.78 1.35 -20.97
C HIS A 33 -14.27 1.71 -19.57
N GLY A 34 -15.15 2.23 -18.71
CA GLY A 34 -14.84 2.60 -17.33
C GLY A 34 -14.48 1.38 -16.48
N GLU A 35 -15.21 0.27 -16.62
CA GLU A 35 -14.88 -0.99 -15.94
C GLU A 35 -13.50 -1.52 -16.33
N LEU A 36 -13.22 -1.52 -17.63
CA LEU A 36 -11.94 -1.97 -18.16
C LEU A 36 -10.79 -1.04 -17.72
N HIS A 37 -10.99 0.27 -17.77
CA HIS A 37 -9.97 1.24 -17.36
C HIS A 37 -9.71 1.18 -15.85
N GLY A 38 -10.77 1.09 -15.04
CA GLY A 38 -10.65 0.93 -13.60
C GLY A 38 -9.90 -0.33 -13.21
N LEU A 39 -10.10 -1.44 -13.93
CA LEU A 39 -9.34 -2.68 -13.72
C LEU A 39 -7.85 -2.51 -14.04
N PHE A 40 -7.52 -1.85 -15.16
CA PHE A 40 -6.12 -1.62 -15.53
C PHE A 40 -5.43 -0.66 -14.58
N GLU A 41 -6.05 0.49 -14.32
CA GLU A 41 -5.53 1.51 -13.42
C GLU A 41 -5.36 0.96 -11.99
N GLY A 42 -6.34 0.21 -11.49
CA GLY A 42 -6.25 -0.43 -10.18
C GLY A 42 -5.10 -1.44 -10.07
N ARG A 43 -4.83 -2.20 -11.14
CA ARG A 43 -3.69 -3.14 -11.19
C ARG A 43 -2.35 -2.41 -11.23
N GLU A 44 -2.25 -1.34 -12.01
CA GLU A 44 -1.04 -0.54 -12.09
C GLU A 44 -0.72 0.17 -10.77
N LEU A 45 -1.73 0.82 -10.18
CA LEU A 45 -1.62 1.48 -8.88
C LEU A 45 -1.29 0.47 -7.78
N GLY A 46 -1.96 -0.69 -7.78
CA GLY A 46 -1.69 -1.78 -6.86
C GLY A 46 -0.24 -2.21 -6.93
N ARG A 47 0.33 -2.42 -8.13
CA ARG A 47 1.73 -2.80 -8.31
C ARG A 47 2.70 -1.72 -7.78
N GLU A 48 2.46 -0.45 -8.09
CA GLU A 48 3.30 0.66 -7.65
C GLU A 48 3.31 0.77 -6.11
N LYS A 49 2.12 0.76 -5.49
CA LYS A 49 1.99 0.87 -4.03
C LYS A 49 2.47 -0.36 -3.28
N SER A 50 2.31 -1.54 -3.88
CA SER A 50 2.88 -2.77 -3.34
C SER A 50 4.40 -2.69 -3.24
N TRP A 51 5.08 -2.06 -4.21
CA TRP A 51 6.52 -1.94 -4.18
C TRP A 51 7.00 -1.07 -3.00
N GLU A 52 6.38 0.10 -2.80
CA GLU A 52 6.66 0.98 -1.66
C GLU A 52 6.46 0.25 -0.32
N LEU A 53 5.38 -0.53 -0.22
CA LEU A 53 5.08 -1.34 0.96
C LEU A 53 6.14 -2.43 1.20
N TRP A 54 6.48 -3.20 0.16
CA TRP A 54 7.43 -4.32 0.28
C TRP A 54 8.85 -3.87 0.55
N GLU A 55 9.26 -2.69 0.06
CA GLU A 55 10.54 -2.08 0.42
C GLU A 55 10.61 -1.84 1.94
N GLU A 56 9.56 -1.27 2.53
CA GLU A 56 9.48 -1.01 3.97
C GLU A 56 9.46 -2.31 4.78
N LEU A 57 8.66 -3.31 4.35
CA LEU A 57 8.61 -4.63 5.01
C LEU A 57 9.98 -5.32 4.98
N GLY A 58 10.63 -5.35 3.82
CA GLY A 58 11.95 -5.96 3.65
C GLY A 58 13.02 -5.27 4.50
N TYR A 59 12.94 -3.95 4.65
CA TYR A 59 13.82 -3.21 5.55
C TYR A 59 13.66 -3.66 7.01
N TYR A 60 12.42 -3.76 7.51
CA TYR A 60 12.16 -4.19 8.89
C TYR A 60 12.56 -5.63 9.13
N GLU A 61 12.30 -6.52 8.18
CA GLU A 61 12.72 -7.92 8.24
C GLU A 61 14.24 -8.06 8.27
N GLY A 62 14.94 -7.38 7.35
CA GLY A 62 16.40 -7.40 7.26
C GLY A 62 17.06 -6.88 8.53
N MET A 63 16.56 -5.75 9.06
CA MET A 63 17.01 -5.20 10.34
C MET A 63 16.81 -6.22 11.47
N ALA A 64 15.63 -6.82 11.58
CA ALA A 64 15.33 -7.75 12.65
C ALA A 64 16.24 -8.99 12.62
N ARG A 65 16.46 -9.57 11.42
CA ARG A 65 17.38 -10.70 11.23
C ARG A 65 18.83 -10.34 11.58
N LEU A 66 19.30 -9.18 11.13
CA LEU A 66 20.67 -8.71 11.41
C LEU A 66 20.87 -8.47 12.91
N ALA A 67 19.93 -7.78 13.56
CA ALA A 67 19.99 -7.50 14.99
C ALA A 67 20.03 -8.80 15.80
N LYS A 68 19.19 -9.79 15.45
CA LYS A 68 19.23 -11.12 16.10
C LYS A 68 20.60 -11.78 15.95
N ALA A 69 21.16 -11.80 14.74
CA ALA A 69 22.48 -12.39 14.50
C ALA A 69 23.58 -11.71 15.33
N LEU A 70 23.53 -10.38 15.47
CA LEU A 70 24.47 -9.62 16.28
C LEU A 70 24.33 -9.90 17.78
N LEU A 71 23.10 -10.04 18.29
CA LEU A 71 22.85 -10.37 19.70
C LEU A 71 23.44 -11.73 20.06
N VAL A 72 23.20 -12.73 19.21
CA VAL A 72 23.76 -14.08 19.34
C VAL A 72 25.29 -14.05 19.29
N ALA A 73 25.88 -13.31 18.33
CA ALA A 73 27.33 -13.19 18.20
C ALA A 73 27.99 -12.51 19.41
N GLN A 74 27.29 -11.58 20.08
CA GLN A 74 27.78 -10.91 21.29
C GLN A 74 27.58 -11.72 22.57
N GLY A 75 26.96 -12.90 22.51
CA GLY A 75 26.55 -13.67 23.69
C GLY A 75 25.55 -12.91 24.58
N LYS A 76 24.87 -11.89 24.03
CA LYS A 76 23.88 -11.08 24.73
C LYS A 76 22.49 -11.58 24.35
N ASP A 77 22.08 -12.67 24.97
CA ASP A 77 20.71 -13.15 24.90
C ASP A 77 19.81 -12.30 25.80
N SER A 78 19.58 -11.05 25.40
CA SER A 78 18.51 -10.25 25.99
C SER A 78 17.18 -10.83 25.54
N GLY A 79 16.63 -11.78 26.30
CA GLY A 79 15.41 -12.52 25.95
C GLY A 79 14.24 -11.60 25.55
N ARG A 80 14.16 -10.41 26.16
CA ARG A 80 13.17 -9.38 25.78
C ARG A 80 13.40 -8.80 24.38
N ALA A 81 14.64 -8.48 24.01
CA ALA A 81 14.92 -7.91 22.70
C ALA A 81 14.77 -8.98 21.60
N MET A 82 15.23 -10.22 21.85
CA MET A 82 15.00 -11.35 20.93
C MET A 82 13.51 -11.57 20.69
N GLN A 83 12.68 -11.62 21.75
CA GLN A 83 11.23 -11.75 21.61
C GLN A 83 10.62 -10.59 20.83
N SER A 84 11.08 -9.35 21.04
CA SER A 84 10.59 -8.21 20.28
C SER A 84 10.94 -8.31 18.79
N LEU A 85 12.11 -8.87 18.45
CA LEU A 85 12.52 -9.10 17.07
C LEU A 85 11.76 -10.26 16.43
N ASP A 86 11.47 -11.31 17.17
CA ASP A 86 10.61 -12.42 16.73
C ASP A 86 9.18 -11.94 16.42
N GLN A 87 8.64 -11.04 17.24
CA GLN A 87 7.34 -10.42 16.98
C GLN A 87 7.32 -9.64 15.65
N ILE A 88 8.41 -8.92 15.33
CA ILE A 88 8.53 -8.22 14.05
C ILE A 88 8.51 -9.21 12.88
N LEU A 89 9.30 -10.29 12.98
CA LEU A 89 9.35 -11.31 11.93
C LEU A 89 8.00 -12.02 11.75
N ALA A 90 7.29 -12.31 12.83
CA ALA A 90 5.96 -12.89 12.78
C ALA A 90 4.94 -11.95 12.11
N LEU A 91 5.00 -10.64 12.42
CA LEU A 91 4.15 -9.64 11.78
C LEU A 91 4.45 -9.50 10.29
N VAL A 92 5.73 -9.52 9.88
CA VAL A 92 6.09 -9.49 8.45
C VAL A 92 5.57 -10.75 7.74
N ALA A 93 5.71 -11.93 8.34
CA ALA A 93 5.24 -13.18 7.76
C ALA A 93 3.71 -13.26 7.61
N ALA A 94 2.96 -12.41 8.30
CA ALA A 94 1.51 -12.33 8.18
C ALA A 94 1.03 -11.55 6.95
N PHE A 95 1.93 -10.82 6.26
CA PHE A 95 1.56 -10.11 5.03
C PHE A 95 1.36 -11.07 3.85
N PRO A 96 0.35 -10.84 3.00
CA PRO A 96 0.08 -11.69 1.85
C PRO A 96 1.20 -11.59 0.81
N SER A 97 1.77 -12.74 0.42
CA SER A 97 2.84 -12.84 -0.58
C SER A 97 2.34 -13.14 -1.99
N SER A 98 1.06 -13.47 -2.15
CA SER A 98 0.41 -13.71 -3.44
C SER A 98 -0.80 -12.80 -3.59
N ASN A 99 -0.93 -12.19 -4.77
CA ASN A 99 -2.10 -11.43 -5.17
C ASN A 99 -3.05 -12.38 -5.92
N ASP A 100 -3.96 -13.04 -5.19
CA ASP A 100 -4.96 -13.89 -5.83
C ASP A 100 -6.18 -13.07 -6.25
N SER A 101 -6.17 -12.65 -7.52
CA SER A 101 -7.30 -11.91 -8.11
C SER A 101 -8.54 -12.77 -8.38
N SER A 102 -8.51 -14.10 -8.15
CA SER A 102 -9.68 -14.95 -8.38
C SER A 102 -10.85 -14.59 -7.46
N VAL A 103 -10.55 -14.01 -6.29
CA VAL A 103 -11.55 -13.61 -5.28
C VAL A 103 -12.40 -12.43 -5.75
N LEU A 104 -11.88 -11.57 -6.65
CA LEU A 104 -12.58 -10.39 -7.19
C LEU A 104 -13.72 -10.74 -8.15
N ASN A 105 -13.69 -11.92 -8.77
CA ASN A 105 -14.73 -12.37 -9.70
C ASN A 105 -15.89 -13.10 -9.00
N SER A 106 -15.72 -13.44 -7.73
CA SER A 106 -16.77 -14.00 -6.89
C SER A 106 -17.68 -12.86 -6.48
N THR A 107 -18.96 -12.92 -6.85
CA THR A 107 -20.05 -12.01 -6.42
C THR A 107 -20.38 -12.14 -4.92
N SER A 108 -19.42 -12.61 -4.14
CA SER A 108 -19.56 -12.93 -2.73
C SER A 108 -19.28 -11.66 -1.93
N GLU A 109 -20.24 -11.30 -1.08
CA GLU A 109 -20.10 -10.29 -0.03
C GLU A 109 -18.68 -10.31 0.59
N PRO A 110 -18.07 -9.14 0.88
CA PRO A 110 -16.77 -9.08 1.51
C PRO A 110 -16.83 -9.85 2.83
N THR A 111 -16.21 -11.02 2.86
CA THR A 111 -16.09 -11.79 4.09
C THR A 111 -15.15 -11.03 5.03
N ASP A 112 -15.44 -11.07 6.33
CA ASP A 112 -14.72 -10.49 7.49
C ASP A 112 -13.21 -10.86 7.60
N SER A 113 -12.66 -11.49 6.57
CA SER A 113 -11.25 -11.82 6.38
C SER A 113 -10.52 -10.81 5.48
N ASP A 114 -11.09 -9.63 5.21
CA ASP A 114 -10.37 -8.56 4.54
C ASP A 114 -9.18 -8.13 5.41
N ILE A 115 -7.98 -8.47 4.93
CA ILE A 115 -6.74 -8.13 5.60
C ILE A 115 -6.55 -6.62 5.50
N ASP A 116 -6.72 -5.91 6.62
CA ASP A 116 -6.39 -4.48 6.68
C ASP A 116 -4.86 -4.30 6.71
N ILE A 117 -4.29 -4.24 5.50
CA ILE A 117 -2.86 -4.02 5.26
C ILE A 117 -2.38 -2.75 5.96
N THR A 118 -3.21 -1.70 6.03
CA THR A 118 -2.82 -0.41 6.63
C THR A 118 -2.71 -0.50 8.15
N ALA A 119 -3.64 -1.17 8.81
CA ALA A 119 -3.59 -1.43 10.25
C ALA A 119 -2.45 -2.37 10.63
N GLN A 120 -2.20 -3.42 9.82
CA GLN A 120 -1.06 -4.31 10.02
C GLN A 120 0.27 -3.55 9.90
N LEU A 121 0.41 -2.69 8.89
CA LEU A 121 1.61 -1.88 8.71
C LEU A 121 1.81 -0.88 9.86
N GLY A 122 0.73 -0.24 10.33
CA GLY A 122 0.77 0.62 11.51
C GLY A 122 1.25 -0.11 12.76
N THR A 123 0.75 -1.34 12.96
CA THR A 123 1.18 -2.22 14.05
C THR A 123 2.66 -2.57 13.94
N LEU A 124 3.13 -2.97 12.75
CA LEU A 124 4.53 -3.31 12.49
C LEU A 124 5.46 -2.12 12.77
N ARG A 125 5.13 -0.92 12.26
CA ARG A 125 5.90 0.32 12.51
C ARG A 125 6.01 0.64 14.00
N SER A 126 4.92 0.46 14.75
CA SER A 126 4.92 0.69 16.20
C SER A 126 5.87 -0.27 16.91
N LYS A 127 5.82 -1.56 16.56
CA LYS A 127 6.66 -2.61 17.13
C LYS A 127 8.13 -2.43 16.77
N TYR A 128 8.43 -2.03 15.54
CA TYR A 128 9.77 -1.67 15.11
C TYR A 128 10.36 -0.55 15.98
N ARG A 129 9.63 0.54 16.21
CA ARG A 129 10.09 1.65 17.08
C ARG A 129 10.39 1.18 18.50
N THR A 130 9.51 0.35 19.07
CA THR A 130 9.72 -0.22 20.41
C THR A 130 10.94 -1.14 20.46
N ALA A 131 11.15 -1.97 19.43
CA ALA A 131 12.31 -2.85 19.34
C ALA A 131 13.62 -2.04 19.25
N CYS A 132 13.65 -1.00 18.40
CA CYS A 132 14.80 -0.10 18.29
C CYS A 132 15.13 0.57 19.62
N ALA A 133 14.13 1.06 20.36
CA ALA A 133 14.33 1.63 21.69
C ALA A 133 14.94 0.61 22.67
N SER A 134 14.51 -0.66 22.62
CA SER A 134 15.08 -1.73 23.47
C SER A 134 16.52 -2.10 23.11
N LEU A 135 16.92 -1.87 21.86
CA LEU A 135 18.26 -2.13 21.33
C LEU A 135 19.19 -0.92 21.42
N GLY A 136 18.70 0.24 21.85
CA GLY A 136 19.44 1.50 21.82
C GLY A 136 19.74 2.01 20.41
N LEU A 137 18.98 1.56 19.41
CA LEU A 137 19.13 1.97 18.01
C LEU A 137 18.18 3.12 17.71
N ARG A 138 18.64 4.11 16.95
CA ARG A 138 17.76 5.16 16.41
C ARG A 138 16.90 4.55 15.29
N PRO A 139 15.55 4.58 15.38
CA PRO A 139 14.70 4.08 14.31
C PRO A 139 14.93 4.89 13.03
N ARG A 140 15.14 4.22 11.90
CA ARG A 140 15.09 4.85 10.58
C ARG A 140 13.76 4.48 9.96
N MET A 141 12.94 5.48 9.67
CA MET A 141 11.68 5.27 8.96
C MET A 141 11.99 5.31 7.45
N ALA A 142 12.05 4.14 6.82
CA ALA A 142 11.99 4.05 5.37
C ALA A 142 10.54 4.33 4.97
N VAL A 143 10.21 5.60 4.71
CA VAL A 143 8.96 5.95 4.04
C VAL A 143 9.26 5.84 2.55
N GLY A 144 8.62 4.87 1.87
CA GLY A 144 8.58 4.84 0.41
C GLY A 144 8.08 6.18 -0.08
N GLY A 145 8.93 6.93 -0.78
CA GLY A 145 8.57 8.21 -1.41
C GLY A 145 8.56 9.46 -0.52
N SER A 146 9.64 9.77 0.19
CA SER A 146 10.06 11.17 0.33
C SER A 146 11.54 11.29 0.69
N ALA A 147 12.38 11.19 -0.34
CA ALA A 147 13.76 11.67 -0.29
C ALA A 147 13.82 13.20 -0.39
N ASN A 148 13.02 13.91 0.42
CA ASN A 148 13.06 15.37 0.54
C ASN A 148 12.83 15.82 1.99
N ALA A 149 13.60 15.24 2.92
CA ALA A 149 13.80 15.79 4.27
C ALA A 149 15.05 15.17 4.93
N ALA A 150 16.20 15.30 4.29
CA ALA A 150 17.50 15.09 4.93
C ALA A 150 18.49 16.17 4.48
N THR A 151 18.06 17.43 4.51
CA THR A 151 19.00 18.54 4.67
C THR A 151 19.35 18.66 6.16
N ALA A 152 20.64 18.48 6.44
CA ALA A 152 21.38 19.13 7.53
C ALA A 152 20.85 18.93 8.97
N GLY A 153 21.32 17.84 9.58
CA GLY A 153 21.53 17.76 11.03
C GLY A 153 23.02 17.59 11.31
N GLU A 154 23.85 18.48 10.78
CA GLU A 154 25.25 18.62 11.19
C GLU A 154 25.26 19.28 12.57
N GLY A 155 25.50 18.47 13.59
CA GLY A 155 25.58 18.86 14.98
C GLY A 155 26.37 17.82 15.73
N THR A 156 27.68 17.82 15.52
CA THR A 156 28.65 17.08 16.33
C THR A 156 28.64 17.64 17.75
N ASP A 157 27.74 17.16 18.60
CA ASP A 157 27.81 17.40 20.04
C ASP A 157 28.79 16.40 20.68
N LEU A 158 30.08 16.72 20.53
CA LEU A 158 31.22 16.06 21.18
C LEU A 158 31.25 16.27 22.71
N LYS A 159 30.15 16.72 23.32
CA LYS A 159 30.03 17.07 24.74
C LYS A 159 29.28 16.05 25.59
N SER A 160 28.77 14.97 24.98
CA SER A 160 28.06 13.89 25.68
C SER A 160 28.93 12.70 26.09
N MET A 161 30.18 12.64 25.64
CA MET A 161 31.18 11.70 26.14
C MET A 161 31.89 12.35 27.32
N GLY A 162 31.42 12.05 28.54
CA GLY A 162 31.97 12.54 29.80
C GLY A 162 33.42 12.09 30.05
N MET A 163 34.36 12.72 29.36
CA MET A 163 35.77 12.77 29.72
C MET A 163 36.07 14.20 30.20
N SER A 164 36.02 14.40 31.51
CA SER A 164 36.69 15.54 32.12
C SER A 164 38.20 15.32 32.03
N LEU A 165 38.92 16.40 31.72
CA LEU A 165 40.31 16.55 32.18
C LEU A 165 40.36 16.53 33.70
#